data_AF-A0A7W6R9Q2-F1
#
_entry.id   AF-A0A7W6R9Q2-F1
#
_cell.length_a   1.000
_cell.length_b   1.000
_cell.length_c   1.000
_cell.angle_alpha   90.00
_cell.angle_beta   90.00
_cell.angle_gamma   90.00
#
_symmetry.space_group_name_H-M   'P 1'
#
loop_
_entity.id
_entity.type
_entity.pdbx_description
1 polymer ?
#
loop_
_entity_poly.entity_id
_entity_poly.type
_entity_poly.pdbx_seq_one_letter_code
_entity_poly.pdbx_strand_id
1 'polypeptide(L)' 'MEHVPTFPVTETVVVDSPAVVCDGIGVTLGHPRVYLHIKPGQDSVICPYCSRQFALTTKAALANAH' A
#
# COMPACT_ATOMS: atom_id res chain seq x y z
N MET A 1 0.29 -21.56 3.73
CA MET A 1 0.00 -20.66 4.88
C MET A 1 -0.15 -19.27 4.29
N GLU A 2 -1.09 -19.12 3.37
CA GLU A 2 -1.17 -17.93 2.54
C GLU A 2 -2.08 -16.94 3.24
N HIS A 3 -1.50 -15.79 3.62
CA HIS A 3 -2.25 -14.62 4.05
C HIS A 3 -3.02 -14.07 2.84
N VAL A 4 -4.06 -14.77 2.39
CA VAL A 4 -5.04 -14.23 1.44
C VAL A 4 -5.91 -13.28 2.26
N PRO A 5 -5.84 -11.96 2.02
CA PRO A 5 -6.73 -11.03 2.69
C PRO A 5 -8.17 -11.35 2.29
N THR A 6 -8.96 -11.91 3.21
CA THR A 6 -10.41 -12.17 3.07
C THR A 6 -11.23 -10.87 2.97
N PHE A 7 -10.59 -9.71 3.16
CA PHE A 7 -11.22 -8.41 3.04
C PHE A 7 -11.03 -7.84 1.63
N PRO A 8 -12.10 -7.39 0.96
CA PRO A 8 -11.98 -6.80 -0.35
C PRO A 8 -11.11 -5.54 -0.26
N VAL A 9 -10.06 -5.50 -1.07
CA VAL A 9 -9.28 -4.28 -1.30
C VAL A 9 -10.27 -3.22 -1.77
N THR A 10 -10.46 -2.19 -0.94
CA THR A 10 -11.48 -1.16 -1.21
C THR A 10 -11.04 -0.27 -2.36
N GLU A 11 -9.74 -0.01 -2.47
CA GLU A 11 -9.18 0.87 -3.48
C GLU A 11 -7.71 0.55 -3.71
N THR A 12 -7.31 0.46 -4.99
CA THR A 12 -5.91 0.29 -5.39
C THR A 12 -5.34 1.61 -5.90
N VAL A 13 -4.25 2.06 -5.30
CA VAL A 13 -3.55 3.30 -5.64
C VAL A 13 -2.18 2.93 -6.21
N VAL A 14 -1.91 3.36 -7.45
CA VAL A 14 -0.61 3.13 -8.09
C VAL A 14 0.36 4.23 -7.65
N VAL A 15 1.53 3.84 -7.16
CA VAL A 15 2.58 4.72 -6.65
C VAL A 15 3.91 4.49 -7.37
N ASP A 16 4.68 5.54 -7.61
CA ASP A 16 6.00 5.45 -8.26
C ASP A 16 7.15 5.27 -7.24
N SER A 17 6.83 5.06 -5.96
CA SER A 17 7.83 4.95 -4.90
C SER A 17 7.40 3.93 -3.85
N PRO A 18 8.35 3.15 -3.30
CA PRO A 18 8.04 2.14 -2.30
C PRO A 18 7.71 2.72 -0.92
N ALA A 19 8.14 3.97 -0.66
CA ALA A 19 7.75 4.73 0.52
C ALA A 19 6.42 5.45 0.24
N VAL A 20 5.38 5.03 0.93
CA VAL A 20 4.01 5.51 0.73
C VAL A 20 3.49 6.13 2.01
N VAL A 21 2.79 7.26 1.87
CA VAL A 21 2.11 7.90 2.98
C VAL A 21 0.61 7.70 2.81
N CYS A 22 -0.03 7.12 3.83
CA CYS A 22 -1.47 6.95 3.85
C CYS A 22 -2.07 7.94 4.85
N ASP A 23 -2.85 8.89 4.33
CA ASP A 23 -3.57 9.92 5.10
C ASP A 23 -5.03 9.52 5.43
N GLY A 24 -5.41 8.28 5.11
CA GLY A 24 -6.75 7.76 5.36
C GLY A 24 -7.82 8.21 4.36
N ILE A 25 -9.07 7.82 4.61
CA ILE A 25 -10.27 8.18 3.85
C ILE A 25 -11.10 9.19 4.64
N GLY A 26 -10.64 10.45 4.66
CA GLY A 26 -11.43 11.58 5.18
C GLY A 26 -11.61 11.65 6.70
N VAL A 27 -12.13 12.81 7.14
CA VAL A 27 -11.96 13.37 8.50
C VAL A 27 -12.70 12.68 9.64
N THR A 28 -13.58 11.71 9.38
CA THR A 28 -14.44 11.10 10.42
C THR A 28 -14.08 9.65 10.76
N LEU A 29 -13.44 8.90 9.85
CA LEU A 29 -13.05 7.49 10.05
C LEU A 29 -11.65 7.18 9.50
N GLY A 30 -10.84 8.19 9.20
CA GLY A 30 -9.46 8.02 8.78
C GLY A 30 -8.51 7.82 9.96
N HIS A 31 -7.56 6.90 9.83
CA HIS A 31 -6.43 6.78 10.76
C HIS A 31 -5.49 7.99 10.64
N PRO A 32 -4.68 8.29 11.66
CA PRO A 32 -3.61 9.29 11.54
C PRO A 32 -2.64 8.95 10.41
N ARG A 33 -1.91 9.94 9.90
CA ARG A 33 -0.89 9.75 8.86
C ARG A 33 0.05 8.59 9.23
N VAL A 34 0.09 7.56 8.39
CA VAL A 34 1.03 6.43 8.54
C VAL A 34 1.95 6.34 7.33
N TYR A 35 3.16 5.86 7.58
CA TYR A 35 4.18 5.62 6.58
C TYR A 35 4.27 4.12 6.35
N LEU A 36 3.95 3.68 5.13
CA LEU A 36 4.01 2.30 4.70
C LEU A 36 5.18 2.15 3.73
N HIS A 37 5.95 1.08 3.89
CA HIS A 37 7.04 0.74 2.98
C HIS A 37 6.73 -0.58 2.28
N ILE A 38 6.78 -0.56 0.95
CA ILE A 38 6.69 -1.76 0.12
C ILE A 38 8.05 -2.45 0.18
N LYS A 39 8.05 -3.66 0.76
CA LYS A 39 9.29 -4.44 0.96
C LYS A 39 9.92 -4.79 -0.39
N PRO A 40 11.26 -4.88 -0.48
CA PRO A 40 11.94 -5.41 -1.65
C PRO A 40 11.38 -6.79 -2.02
N GLY A 41 11.11 -7.02 -3.31
CA GLY A 41 10.49 -8.24 -3.81
C GLY A 41 8.96 -8.32 -3.64
N GLN A 42 8.31 -7.25 -3.18
CA GLN A 42 6.85 -7.11 -3.20
C GLN A 42 6.44 -5.97 -4.12
N ASP A 43 5.34 -6.15 -4.85
CA ASP A 43 4.82 -5.13 -5.76
C ASP A 43 3.78 -4.23 -5.10
N SER A 44 3.28 -4.60 -3.90
CA SER A 44 2.26 -3.82 -3.22
C SER A 44 2.27 -3.98 -1.70
N VAL A 45 1.62 -3.04 -1.01
CA VAL A 45 1.35 -3.07 0.43
C VAL A 45 -0.09 -2.65 0.71
N ILE A 46 -0.72 -3.27 1.71
CA ILE A 46 -2.08 -2.93 2.13
C ILE A 46 -2.02 -2.13 3.43
N CYS A 47 -2.72 -1.00 3.47
CA CYS A 47 -2.91 -0.25 4.72
C CYS A 47 -3.87 -1.03 5.64
N PRO A 48 -3.47 -1.39 6.87
CA PRO A 48 -4.31 -2.18 7.78
C PRO A 48 -5.53 -1.41 8.33
N TYR A 49 -5.60 -0.11 8.08
CA TYR A 49 -6.65 0.76 8.62
C TYR A 49 -7.71 1.12 7.57
N CYS A 50 -7.29 1.45 6.34
CA CYS A 50 -8.21 1.87 5.27
C CYS A 50 -8.43 0.81 4.20
N SER A 51 -7.80 -0.36 4.31
CA SER A 51 -7.92 -1.45 3.32
C SER A 51 -7.57 -1.01 1.89
N ARG A 52 -6.76 0.05 1.78
CA ARG A 52 -6.20 0.57 0.53
C ARG A 52 -4.96 -0.22 0.18
N GLN A 53 -4.88 -0.69 -1.07
CA GLN A 53 -3.69 -1.32 -1.62
C GLN A 53 -2.87 -0.27 -2.36
N PHE A 54 -1.60 -0.16 -2.02
CA PHE A 54 -0.65 0.67 -2.74
C PHE A 54 0.23 -0.23 -3.59
N ALA A 55 0.13 -0.12 -4.90
CA ALA A 55 0.87 -0.92 -5.86
C ALA A 55 1.96 -0.09 -6.54
N LEU A 56 3.17 -0.61 -6.62
CA LEU A 56 4.26 0.04 -7.34
C LEU A 56 3.98 0.04 -8.84
N THR A 57 4.38 1.13 -9.52
CA THR A 57 4.56 1.08 -10.96
C THR A 57 5.62 0.03 -11.31
N THR A 58 5.52 -0.57 -12.50
CA THR A 58 6.52 -1.54 -12.98
C THR A 58 7.94 -0.99 -12.91
N LYS A 59 8.10 0.30 -13.20
CA LYS A 59 9.37 1.02 -13.11
C LYS A 59 9.89 1.10 -11.67
N ALA A 60 9.02 1.48 -10.73
CA ALA A 60 9.38 1.59 -9.31
C ALA A 60 9.64 0.23 -8.66
N ALA A 61 8.91 -0.82 -9.06
CA ALA A 61 9.13 -2.19 -8.60
C ALA A 61 10.53 -2.69 -8.97
N LEU A 62 10.96 -2.47 -10.22
CA LEU A 62 12.31 -2.81 -10.68
C LEU A 62 13.39 -2.03 -9.91
N ALA A 63 13.14 -0.75 -9.62
CA ALA A 63 14.08 0.08 -8.86
C ALA A 63 14.19 -0.33 -7.38
N ASN A 64 13.15 -0.94 -6.80
CA ASN A 64 13.11 -1.37 -5.40
C ASN A 64 13.65 -2.80 -5.20
N ALA A 65 14.12 -3.47 -6.26
CA ALA A 65 14.59 -4.86 -6.23
C ALA A 65 16.13 -5.02 -6.16
N HIS A 66 16.85 -3.91 -5.93
CA HIS A 66 18.32 -3.85 -5.94
C HIS A 66 18.90 -3.69 -4.53
#